data_AF-A0A821IWU6-F1
#
_entry.id   AF-A0A821IWU6-F1
#
_cell.length_a   1.000
_cell.length_b   1.000
_cell.length_c   1.000
_cell.angle_alpha   90.00
_cell.angle_beta   90.00
_cell.angle_gamma   90.00
#
_symmetry.space_group_name_H-M   'P 1'
#
loop_
_entity.id
_entity.type
_entity.pdbx_description
1 polymer ?
#
loop_
_entity_poly.entity_id
_entity_poly.type
_entity_poly.pdbx_seq_one_letter_code
_entity_poly.pdbx_strand_id
1 'polypeptide(L)'
;MTDQTLLSKARKARFDDLPNFSGHPSEDVERFLKSIKNITKANDESENHEILEIVRGKLIQSAGLWFDNHEHDFKKWSDFETAFR
;
A
#
# COMPACT_ATOMS: atom_id res chain seq x y z
N MET A 1 -9.68 26.86 3.35
CA MET A 1 -10.10 25.47 3.67
C MET A 1 -10.10 24.56 2.42
N THR A 2 -9.31 24.86 1.38
CA THR A 2 -9.44 24.27 0.04
C THR A 2 -8.31 23.30 -0.35
N ASP A 3 -7.22 23.25 0.43
CA ASP A 3 -6.03 22.46 0.10
C ASP A 3 -6.18 20.97 0.42
N GLN A 4 -6.79 20.61 1.57
CA GLN A 4 -6.96 19.21 1.96
C GLN A 4 -7.76 18.42 0.92
N THR A 5 -8.84 18.99 0.40
CA THR A 5 -9.73 18.30 -0.56
C THR A 5 -9.08 18.06 -1.92
N LEU A 6 -8.17 18.93 -2.38
CA LEU A 6 -7.42 18.71 -3.63
C LEU A 6 -6.33 17.66 -3.45
N LEU A 7 -5.61 17.69 -2.33
CA LEU A 7 -4.63 16.66 -1.96
C LEU A 7 -5.25 15.28 -1.80
N SER A 8 -6.42 15.18 -1.14
CA SER A 8 -7.16 13.91 -1.00
C SER A 8 -7.58 13.35 -2.36
N LYS A 9 -8.09 14.21 -3.26
CA LYS A 9 -8.50 13.79 -4.62
C LYS A 9 -7.31 13.32 -5.46
N ALA A 10 -6.19 14.04 -5.40
CA ALA A 10 -4.97 13.66 -6.12
C ALA A 10 -4.36 12.35 -5.61
N ARG A 11 -4.39 12.11 -4.29
CA ARG A 11 -3.98 10.83 -3.69
C ARG A 11 -4.88 9.68 -4.14
N LYS A 12 -6.20 9.87 -4.12
CA LYS A 12 -7.16 8.87 -4.58
C LYS A 12 -6.98 8.51 -6.07
N ALA A 13 -6.80 9.51 -6.94
CA ALA A 13 -6.57 9.25 -8.37
C ALA A 13 -5.27 8.47 -8.61
N ARG A 14 -4.17 8.83 -7.93
CA ARG A 14 -2.91 8.08 -8.01
C ARG A 14 -3.01 6.67 -7.46
N PHE A 15 -3.88 6.45 -6.48
CA PHE A 15 -4.19 5.13 -5.98
C PHE A 15 -4.94 4.30 -7.00
N ASP A 16 -5.98 4.84 -7.64
CA ASP A 16 -6.72 4.12 -8.69
C ASP A 16 -5.79 3.68 -9.83
N ASP A 17 -4.78 4.49 -10.17
CA ASP A 17 -3.74 4.18 -11.17
C ASP A 17 -2.69 3.14 -10.71
N LEU A 18 -2.63 2.79 -9.41
CA LEU A 18 -1.69 1.78 -8.94
C LEU A 18 -2.09 0.40 -9.47
N PRO A 19 -1.19 -0.33 -10.17
CA PRO A 19 -1.49 -1.67 -10.65
C PRO A 19 -1.75 -2.62 -9.46
N ASN A 20 -2.67 -3.55 -9.67
CA ASN A 20 -2.88 -4.65 -8.73
C ASN A 20 -1.63 -5.54 -8.70
N PHE A 21 -1.37 -6.16 -7.56
CA PHE A 21 -0.23 -7.06 -7.36
C PHE A 21 -0.76 -8.44 -6.96
N SER A 22 -0.44 -9.46 -7.75
CA SER A 22 -0.92 -10.83 -7.54
C SER A 22 0.06 -11.70 -6.73
N GLY A 23 1.33 -11.32 -6.70
CA GLY A 23 2.42 -12.15 -6.18
C GLY A 23 3.05 -13.04 -7.25
N HIS A 24 2.82 -12.73 -8.54
CA HIS A 24 3.45 -13.45 -9.63
C HIS A 24 4.95 -13.08 -9.70
N PRO A 25 5.88 -14.03 -9.92
CA PRO A 25 7.33 -13.76 -9.87
C PRO A 25 7.85 -12.72 -10.87
N SER A 26 7.07 -12.38 -11.90
CA SER A 26 7.40 -11.34 -12.87
C SER A 26 6.99 -9.93 -12.43
N GLU A 27 6.19 -9.82 -11.36
CA GLU A 27 5.78 -8.53 -10.81
C GLU A 27 6.93 -7.96 -9.94
N ASP A 28 7.14 -6.65 -10.07
CA ASP A 28 8.24 -5.96 -9.40
C ASP A 28 7.78 -5.46 -8.03
N VAL A 29 8.15 -6.21 -6.99
CA VAL A 29 7.85 -5.91 -5.58
C VAL A 29 8.38 -4.53 -5.17
N GLU A 30 9.61 -4.19 -5.55
CA GLU A 30 10.22 -2.90 -5.18
C GLU A 30 9.49 -1.73 -5.84
N ARG A 31 9.11 -1.88 -7.10
CA ARG A 31 8.33 -0.86 -7.81
C ARG A 31 6.95 -0.68 -7.19
N PHE A 32 6.29 -1.77 -6.77
CA PHE A 32 5.01 -1.72 -6.07
C PHE A 32 5.13 -0.97 -4.75
N LEU A 33 6.06 -1.38 -3.87
CA LEU A 33 6.31 -0.74 -2.57
C LEU A 33 6.69 0.73 -2.70
N LYS A 34 7.53 1.07 -3.69
CA LYS A 34 7.90 2.47 -3.98
C LYS A 34 6.70 3.31 -4.42
N SER A 35 5.79 2.72 -5.20
CA SER A 35 4.58 3.39 -5.65
C SER A 35 3.64 3.68 -4.49
N ILE A 36 3.46 2.72 -3.56
CA ILE A 36 2.70 2.93 -2.32
C ILE A 36 3.32 4.07 -1.50
N LYS A 37 4.63 4.01 -1.21
CA LYS A 37 5.34 5.09 -0.47
C LYS A 37 5.17 6.46 -1.08
N ASN A 38 5.21 6.57 -2.41
CA ASN A 38 5.04 7.84 -3.12
C ASN A 38 3.62 8.42 -2.96
N ILE A 39 2.60 7.58 -2.87
CA ILE A 39 1.20 8.00 -2.74
C ILE A 39 0.88 8.37 -1.30
N THR A 40 1.24 7.48 -0.37
CA THR A 40 0.92 7.62 1.04
C THR A 40 1.85 8.58 1.76
N LYS A 41 3.03 8.89 1.19
CA LYS A 41 4.12 9.60 1.88
C LYS A 41 4.41 8.93 3.22
N ALA A 42 4.49 7.59 3.25
CA ALA A 42 4.67 6.72 4.43
C ALA A 42 5.99 6.96 5.22
N ASN A 43 6.20 8.19 5.67
CA ASN A 43 7.25 8.62 6.58
C ASN A 43 6.69 8.90 7.98
N ASP A 44 5.38 9.11 8.12
CA ASP A 44 4.70 9.34 9.39
C ASP A 44 4.01 8.04 9.84
N GLU A 45 4.42 7.50 10.99
CA GLU A 45 3.88 6.27 11.59
C GLU A 45 2.40 6.39 12.01
N SER A 46 1.81 7.58 11.89
CA SER A 46 0.46 7.90 12.38
C SER A 46 -0.67 7.39 11.47
N GLU A 47 -0.39 7.06 10.21
CA GLU A 47 -1.41 6.65 9.21
C GLU A 47 -1.29 5.16 8.81
N ASN A 48 -0.62 4.33 9.62
CA ASN A 48 -0.30 2.94 9.25
C ASN A 48 -1.54 2.10 8.84
N HIS A 49 -2.66 2.25 9.56
CA HIS A 49 -3.88 1.49 9.25
C HIS A 49 -4.44 1.85 7.86
N GLU A 50 -4.49 3.14 7.53
CA GLU A 50 -4.94 3.61 6.21
C GLU A 50 -4.01 3.11 5.10
N ILE A 51 -2.70 3.11 5.35
CA ILE A 51 -1.71 2.58 4.39
C ILE A 51 -1.91 1.07 4.15
N LEU A 52 -2.18 0.29 5.20
CA LEU A 52 -2.43 -1.14 5.07
C LEU A 52 -3.76 -1.44 4.36
N GLU A 53 -4.82 -0.67 4.61
CA GLU A 53 -6.08 -0.80 3.85
C GLU A 53 -5.88 -0.51 2.36
N ILE A 54 -5.12 0.54 2.05
CA ILE A 54 -4.70 0.91 0.68
C ILE A 54 -3.97 -0.27 0.02
N VAL A 55 -2.96 -0.82 0.69
CA VAL A 55 -2.21 -1.99 0.19
C VAL A 55 -3.15 -3.15 -0.06
N ARG A 56 -3.99 -3.49 0.91
CA ARG A 56 -4.91 -4.61 0.82
C ARG A 56 -5.85 -4.49 -0.38
N GLY A 57 -6.32 -3.29 -0.70
CA GLY A 57 -7.15 -3.02 -1.88
C GLY A 57 -6.47 -3.27 -3.22
N LYS A 58 -5.14 -3.38 -3.25
CA LYS A 58 -4.35 -3.60 -4.47
C LYS A 58 -3.74 -5.00 -4.56
N LEU A 59 -3.69 -5.72 -3.45
CA LEU A 59 -3.26 -7.12 -3.43
C LEU A 59 -4.41 -8.03 -3.89
N ILE A 60 -4.12 -8.86 -4.89
CA ILE A 60 -5.06 -9.83 -5.45
C ILE A 60 -4.47 -11.25 -5.34
N GLN A 61 -5.30 -12.27 -5.58
CA GLN A 61 -4.88 -13.67 -5.65
C GLN A 61 -4.02 -14.09 -4.43
N SER A 62 -2.87 -14.72 -4.66
CA SER A 62 -1.95 -15.22 -3.63
C SER A 62 -1.42 -14.11 -2.72
N ALA A 63 -1.10 -12.93 -3.26
CA ALA A 63 -0.59 -11.82 -2.45
C ALA A 63 -1.67 -11.29 -1.49
N GLY A 64 -2.92 -11.21 -1.95
CA GLY A 64 -4.05 -10.82 -1.10
C GLY A 64 -4.28 -11.82 0.03
N LEU A 65 -4.29 -13.12 -0.28
CA LEU A 65 -4.43 -14.18 0.72
C LEU A 65 -3.27 -14.20 1.73
N TRP A 66 -2.04 -14.00 1.26
CA TRP A 66 -0.87 -13.90 2.12
C TRP A 66 -1.01 -12.72 3.08
N PHE A 67 -1.43 -11.56 2.58
CA PHE A 67 -1.61 -10.36 3.40
C PHE A 67 -2.67 -10.59 4.47
N ASP A 68 -3.84 -11.12 4.12
CA ASP A 68 -4.92 -11.39 5.09
C ASP A 68 -4.46 -12.29 6.25
N ASN A 69 -3.59 -13.26 5.95
CA ASN A 69 -3.06 -14.18 6.97
C ASN A 69 -2.02 -13.52 7.89
N HIS A 70 -1.34 -12.46 7.45
CA HIS A 70 -0.24 -11.81 8.18
C HIS A 70 -0.57 -10.36 8.61
N GLU A 71 -1.77 -9.85 8.29
CA GLU A 71 -2.17 -8.46 8.54
C GLU A 71 -2.01 -8.07 10.02
N HIS A 72 -2.31 -9.00 10.92
CA HIS A 72 -2.21 -8.80 12.36
C HIS A 72 -0.76 -8.56 12.84
N ASP A 73 0.24 -8.97 12.08
CA ASP A 73 1.67 -8.79 12.38
C ASP A 73 2.18 -7.40 11.97
N PHE A 74 1.45 -6.69 11.10
CA PHE A 74 1.89 -5.40 10.55
C PHE A 74 1.48 -4.22 11.45
N LYS A 75 2.23 -4.02 12.53
CA LYS A 75 1.98 -2.88 13.44
C LYS A 75 2.43 -1.56 12.86
N LYS A 76 3.39 -1.60 11.93
CA LYS A 76 3.95 -0.47 11.20
C LYS A 76 4.17 -0.82 9.74
N TRP A 77 4.27 0.21 8.88
CA TRP A 77 4.54 0.04 7.46
C TRP A 77 5.84 -0.74 7.21
N SER A 78 6.87 -0.51 8.04
CA SER A 78 8.14 -1.22 7.96
C SER A 78 8.01 -2.73 8.17
N ASP A 79 7.06 -3.17 8.99
CA ASP A 79 6.83 -4.59 9.28
C ASP A 79 6.29 -5.27 8.01
N PHE A 80 5.29 -4.65 7.39
CA PHE A 80 4.77 -5.09 6.09
C PHE A 80 5.85 -5.03 5.00
N GLU A 81 6.56 -3.91 4.85
CA GLU A 81 7.57 -3.73 3.80
C GLU A 81 8.68 -4.80 3.88
N THR A 82 9.08 -5.17 5.10
CA THR A 82 10.11 -6.19 5.32
C THR A 82 9.59 -7.58 5.03
N ALA A 83 8.35 -7.89 5.42
CA ALA A 83 7.75 -9.20 5.21
C ALA A 83 7.31 -9.44 3.75
N PHE A 84 6.98 -8.38 3.02
CA PHE A 84 6.47 -8.46 1.65
C PHE A 84 7.59 -8.58 0.60
N ARG A 85 8.82 -8.22 0.96
CA ARG A 85 10.03 -8.45 0.16
C ARG A 85 10.45 -9.91 0.21
#